data_AF-C9MQ03-F1
#
_entry.id   AF-C9MQ03-F1
#
_cell.length_a   1.000
_cell.length_b   1.000
_cell.length_c   1.000
_cell.angle_alpha   90.00
_cell.angle_beta   90.00
_cell.angle_gamma   90.00
#
_symmetry.space_group_name_H-M   'P 1'
#
loop_
_entity.id
_entity.type
_entity.pdbx_description
1 polymer ?
#
loop_
_entity_poly.entity_id
_entity_poly.type
_entity_poly.pdbx_seq_one_letter_code
_entity_poly.pdbx_strand_id
1 'polypeptide(L)'
;MEKTCLLERILLILEEYGFSNILIVVGYQKHLFTKFVNKNVRLIDNQEYEFTSSMGSLAVVEPYIKEDFLLIESDTFFEKN
;
A
#
# COMPACT_ATOMS: atom_id res chain seq x y z
N MET A 1 15.52 17.62 -9.51
CA MET A 1 14.34 16.81 -9.14
C MET A 1 14.82 15.65 -8.31
N GLU A 2 14.34 15.55 -7.07
CA GLU A 2 14.55 14.36 -6.25
C GLU A 2 13.89 13.17 -6.96
N LYS A 3 14.60 12.04 -7.06
CA LYS A 3 14.02 10.80 -7.61
C LYS A 3 13.17 10.17 -6.52
N THR A 4 11.84 10.20 -6.68
CA THR A 4 10.91 9.49 -5.79
C THR A 4 10.47 8.17 -6.44
N CYS A 5 10.19 7.14 -5.65
CA CYS A 5 9.64 5.90 -6.18
C CYS A 5 8.12 5.99 -6.40
N LEU A 6 7.55 5.06 -7.16
CA LEU A 6 6.10 5.06 -7.46
C LEU A 6 5.24 5.05 -6.19
N LEU A 7 5.60 4.21 -5.21
CA LEU A 7 4.85 4.11 -3.97
C LEU A 7 4.93 5.40 -3.14
N GLU A 8 6.09 6.08 -3.09
CA GLU A 8 6.20 7.39 -2.43
C GLU A 8 5.23 8.40 -3.06
N ARG A 9 5.18 8.43 -4.40
CA ARG A 9 4.25 9.27 -5.13
C ARG A 9 2.78 8.95 -4.81
N ILE A 10 2.41 7.66 -4.79
CA ILE A 10 1.05 7.23 -4.46
C ILE A 10 0.66 7.70 -3.05
N LEU A 11 1.54 7.48 -2.08
CA LEU A 11 1.28 7.87 -0.68
C LEU A 11 1.13 9.38 -0.52
N LEU A 12 1.95 10.18 -1.20
CA LEU A 12 1.83 11.64 -1.21
C LEU A 12 0.47 12.09 -1.77
N ILE A 13 0.05 11.50 -2.91
CA ILE A 13 -1.25 11.81 -3.51
C ILE A 13 -2.38 11.46 -2.52
N LEU A 14 -2.36 10.25 -1.95
CA LEU A 14 -3.37 9.82 -0.99
C LEU A 14 -3.44 10.72 0.25
N GLU A 15 -2.29 11.14 0.79
CA GLU A 15 -2.22 12.08 1.91
C GLU A 15 -2.84 13.44 1.55
N GLU A 16 -2.54 13.97 0.36
CA GLU A 16 -3.10 15.23 -0.13
C GLU A 16 -4.63 15.18 -0.34
N TYR A 17 -5.19 14.01 -0.64
CA TYR A 17 -6.64 13.79 -0.72
C TYR A 17 -7.29 13.42 0.62
N GLY A 18 -6.52 13.37 1.72
CA GLY A 18 -7.04 13.18 3.08
C GLY A 18 -7.19 11.72 3.54
N PHE A 19 -6.59 10.76 2.83
CA PHE A 19 -6.56 9.37 3.29
C PHE A 19 -5.65 9.22 4.51
N SER A 20 -6.22 8.71 5.61
CA SER A 20 -5.54 8.58 6.91
C SER A 20 -5.43 7.14 7.41
N ASN A 21 -6.01 6.17 6.70
CA ASN A 21 -5.91 4.74 6.97
C ASN A 21 -5.47 4.00 5.70
N ILE A 22 -4.16 3.82 5.54
CA ILE A 22 -3.53 3.23 4.36
C ILE A 22 -2.91 1.90 4.77
N LEU A 23 -3.38 0.82 4.13
CA LEU A 23 -2.88 -0.53 4.34
C LEU A 23 -2.03 -0.93 3.14
N ILE A 24 -0.72 -1.12 3.36
CA ILE A 24 0.19 -1.63 2.33
C ILE A 24 0.40 -3.11 2.59
N VAL A 25 -0.11 -3.95 1.70
CA VAL A 25 0.16 -5.39 1.74
C VAL A 25 1.55 -5.65 1.17
N VAL A 26 2.42 -6.24 1.97
CA VAL A 26 3.81 -6.55 1.63
C VAL A 26 4.03 -8.06 1.63
N GLY A 27 5.01 -8.51 0.86
CA GLY A 27 5.46 -9.90 0.83
C GLY A 27 6.96 -9.93 0.55
N TYR A 28 7.32 -10.08 -0.73
CA TYR A 28 8.70 -10.05 -1.18
C TYR A 28 9.45 -8.79 -0.70
N GLN A 29 10.63 -8.98 -0.10
CA GLN A 29 11.48 -7.92 0.45
C GLN A 29 10.75 -6.90 1.35
N LYS A 30 9.77 -7.34 2.16
CA LYS A 30 8.99 -6.49 3.08
C LYS A 30 9.79 -5.47 3.91
N HIS A 31 11.05 -5.78 4.25
CA HIS A 31 11.92 -4.88 5.02
C HIS A 31 12.15 -3.52 4.34
N LEU A 32 12.13 -3.46 2.99
CA LEU A 32 12.27 -2.21 2.24
C LEU A 32 11.12 -1.23 2.44
N PHE A 33 9.95 -1.72 2.89
CA PHE A 33 8.75 -0.91 3.07
C PHE A 33 8.64 -0.31 4.46
N THR A 34 9.49 -0.72 5.41
CA THR A 34 9.47 -0.23 6.80
C THR A 34 9.58 1.28 6.89
N LYS A 35 10.30 1.92 5.96
CA LYS A 35 10.41 3.39 5.86
C LYS A 35 9.09 4.12 5.62
N PHE A 36 8.04 3.42 5.14
CA PHE A 36 6.72 4.01 4.88
C PHE A 36 5.80 4.00 6.10
N VAL A 37 6.13 3.24 7.15
CA VAL A 37 5.30 3.13 8.35
C VAL A 37 5.23 4.48 9.05
N ASN A 38 4.01 4.93 9.31
CA ASN A 38 3.73 6.13 10.09
C ASN A 38 2.33 6.01 10.72
N LYS A 39 1.80 7.10 11.29
CA LYS A 39 0.47 7.13 11.93
C LYS A 39 -0.69 6.74 11.01
N ASN A 40 -0.55 6.94 9.70
CA ASN A 40 -1.57 6.70 8.68
C ASN A 40 -1.30 5.45 7.84
N VAL A 41 -0.07 4.91 7.88
CA VAL A 41 0.37 3.81 7.00
C VAL A 41 0.77 2.59 7.83
N ARG A 42 0.09 1.47 7.60
CA ARG A 42 0.38 0.18 8.21
C ARG A 42 0.79 -0.85 7.15
N LEU A 43 1.85 -1.61 7.45
CA LEU A 43 2.23 -2.77 6.64
C LEU A 43 1.47 -4.01 7.12
N ILE A 44 0.97 -4.80 6.16
CA ILE A 44 0.32 -6.09 6.39
C ILE A 44 1.12 -7.15 5.62
N ASP A 45 1.65 -8.14 6.33
CA ASP A 45 2.51 -9.18 5.76
C ASP A 45 1.67 -10.32 5.19
N ASN A 46 1.68 -10.50 3.86
CA ASN A 46 1.19 -11.71 3.21
C ASN A 46 2.31 -12.75 3.23
N GLN A 47 2.30 -13.64 4.21
CA GLN A 47 3.32 -14.69 4.36
C GLN A 47 3.32 -15.70 3.21
N GLU A 48 2.17 -15.85 2.53
CA GLU A 48 1.97 -16.78 1.41
C GLU A 48 2.12 -16.08 0.05
N TYR A 49 2.81 -14.93 -0.02
CA TYR A 49 2.95 -14.14 -1.25
C TYR A 49 3.58 -14.92 -2.42
N GLU A 50 4.38 -15.95 -2.14
CA GLU A 50 5.00 -16.80 -3.17
C GLU A 50 4.02 -17.79 -3.81
N PHE A 51 2.95 -18.14 -3.09
CA PHE A 51 1.97 -19.14 -3.48
C PHE A 51 0.60 -18.55 -3.82
N THR A 52 0.41 -17.25 -3.56
CA THR A 52 -0.83 -16.53 -3.80
C THR A 52 -0.63 -15.40 -4.79
N SER A 53 -1.69 -15.08 -5.55
CA SER A 53 -1.72 -13.89 -6.42
C SER A 53 -2.27 -12.67 -5.67
N SER A 54 -2.51 -11.55 -6.37
CA SER A 54 -3.03 -10.30 -5.78
C SER A 54 -4.31 -10.47 -4.95
N MET A 55 -5.19 -11.41 -5.33
CA MET A 55 -6.38 -11.75 -4.53
C MET A 55 -6.04 -12.33 -3.15
N GLY A 56 -4.93 -13.05 -3.00
CA GLY A 56 -4.45 -13.50 -1.69
C GLY A 56 -4.02 -12.33 -0.80
N SER A 57 -3.35 -11.35 -1.39
CA SER A 57 -3.01 -10.10 -0.69
C SER A 57 -4.26 -9.36 -0.22
N LEU A 58 -5.32 -9.31 -1.04
CA LEU A 58 -6.61 -8.72 -0.66
C LEU A 58 -7.30 -9.49 0.48
N ALA A 59 -7.29 -10.83 0.43
CA ALA A 59 -7.87 -11.67 1.48
C ALA A 59 -7.17 -11.47 2.84
N VAL A 60 -5.85 -11.32 2.85
CA VAL A 60 -5.08 -11.08 4.09
C VAL A 60 -5.46 -9.76 4.76
N VAL A 61 -5.87 -8.76 3.98
CA VAL A 61 -6.22 -7.43 4.50
C VAL A 61 -7.72 -7.26 4.82
N GLU A 62 -8.59 -8.17 4.35
CA GLU A 62 -10.04 -8.16 4.59
C GLU A 62 -10.43 -7.87 6.06
N PRO A 63 -9.80 -8.49 7.09
CA PRO A 63 -10.19 -8.24 8.48
C PRO A 63 -9.98 -6.80 8.96
N TYR A 64 -9.16 -6.02 8.26
CA TYR A 64 -8.82 -4.64 8.59
C TYR A 64 -9.65 -3.60 7.83
N ILE A 65 -10.36 -4.00 6.77
CA ILE A 65 -11.23 -3.12 5.98
C ILE A 65 -12.60 -3.05 6.66
N LYS A 66 -13.07 -1.83 6.98
CA LYS A 66 -14.32 -1.58 7.72
C LYS A 66 -15.24 -0.56 7.07
N GLU A 67 -14.79 0.06 5.99
CA GLU A 67 -15.46 1.14 5.28
C GLU A 67 -15.15 1.03 3.78
N ASP A 68 -15.78 1.88 2.98
CA ASP A 68 -15.48 1.98 1.55
C ASP A 68 -14.00 2.33 1.36
N PHE A 69 -13.34 1.65 0.43
CA PHE A 69 -11.89 1.74 0.26
C PHE A 69 -11.48 1.86 -1.20
N LEU A 70 -10.26 2.36 -1.42
CA LEU A 70 -9.57 2.31 -2.70
C LEU A 70 -8.61 1.13 -2.72
N LEU A 71 -8.68 0.32 -3.78
CA LEU A 71 -7.69 -0.72 -4.09
C LEU A 71 -6.75 -0.20 -5.16
N ILE A 72 -5.45 -0.17 -4.87
CA ILE A 72 -4.42 0.40 -5.74
C ILE A 72 -3.31 -0.62 -5.96
N GLU A 73 -2.93 -0.85 -7.22
CA GLU A 73 -1.74 -1.61 -7.58
C GLU A 73 -0.49 -0.74 -7.43
N SER A 74 0.52 -1.26 -6.72
CA SER A 74 1.71 -0.48 -6.30
C SER A 74 2.66 -0.09 -7.43
N ASP A 75 2.53 -0.73 -8.59
CA ASP A 75 3.33 -0.53 -9.80
C ASP A 75 2.67 0.43 -10.81
N THR A 76 1.49 0.95 -10.48
CA THR A 76 0.76 1.87 -11.36
C THR A 76 1.18 3.33 -11.12
N PHE A 77 1.41 4.06 -12.20
CA PHE A 77 1.66 5.51 -12.15
C PHE A 77 0.34 6.28 -12.25
N PHE A 78 0.12 7.24 -11.33
CA PHE A 78 -1.06 8.08 -11.30
C PHE A 78 -0.72 9.55 -11.57
N GLU A 79 -1.55 10.20 -12.39
CA GLU A 79 -1.58 11.64 -12.53
C GLU A 79 -2.47 12.26 -11.45
N LYS A 80 -2.09 13.44 -10.98
CA LYS A 80 -2.90 14.24 -10.05
C LYS A 80 -3.37 15.47 -10.82
N ASN A 81 -4.68 15.70 -10.85
CA ASN A 81 -5.32 16.88 -11.44
C ASN A 81 -5.73 17.87 -10.35
#